data_AF-A0A7X8TM49-F1
#
_entry.id   AF-A0A7X8TM49-F1
#
_cell.length_a   1.000
_cell.length_b   1.000
_cell.length_c   1.000
_cell.angle_alpha   90.00
_cell.angle_beta   90.00
_cell.angle_gamma   90.00
#
_symmetry.space_group_name_H-M   'P 1'
#
loop_
_entity.id
_entity.type
_entity.pdbx_description
1 polymer ?
#
loop_
_entity_poly.entity_id
_entity_poly.type
_entity_poly.pdbx_seq_one_letter_code
_entity_poly.pdbx_strand_id
1 'polypeptide(L)'
;MKKPPTGSLTLTRNAYRENQQRADQLESQMKALLEAHYPHLLEVYGVKTITASQLAVTAGGNPQRIHNEAAFASLCGAAPIPASSGKTNRHRLNRGGDRRGNSALHRIALVRMRHDPTTRAYVERRLGENKTKKEIIRCLKRAIAREVYKILTRPHEAETTVPDGAELCALRKTRNATLSDAARALGTWPARISDIEKHHRPLPDIANRYRPFAVERGGVSSQGARALIG
;
A
#
# COMPACT_ATOMS: atom_id res chain seq x y z
N MET A 1 16.10 37.58 -31.66
CA MET A 1 15.22 37.72 -30.47
C MET A 1 13.99 36.85 -30.67
N LYS A 2 13.72 35.85 -29.82
CA LYS A 2 12.49 35.05 -29.89
C LYS A 2 11.30 35.92 -29.44
N LYS A 3 10.27 36.07 -30.28
CA LYS A 3 9.00 36.74 -29.93
C LYS A 3 8.42 36.07 -28.66
N PRO A 4 7.94 36.84 -27.66
CA PRO A 4 7.30 36.24 -26.50
C PRO A 4 6.03 35.49 -26.94
N PRO A 5 5.69 34.35 -26.31
CA PRO A 5 4.50 33.60 -26.66
C PRO A 5 3.26 34.46 -26.38
N THR A 6 2.52 34.79 -27.43
CA THR A 6 1.26 35.55 -27.36
C THR A 6 0.12 34.61 -26.93
N GLY A 7 0.23 34.05 -25.72
CA GLY A 7 -0.86 33.30 -25.11
C GLY A 7 -1.92 34.27 -24.57
N SER A 8 -3.19 34.06 -24.92
CA SER A 8 -4.29 34.82 -24.32
C SER A 8 -4.39 34.49 -22.82
N LEU A 9 -4.13 35.49 -21.95
CA LEU A 9 -4.21 35.33 -20.49
C LEU A 9 -5.56 34.76 -20.03
N THR A 10 -6.63 35.10 -20.74
CA THR A 10 -7.98 34.57 -20.49
C THR A 10 -8.05 33.06 -20.69
N LEU A 11 -7.46 32.54 -21.78
CA LEU A 11 -7.44 31.10 -22.05
C LEU A 11 -6.61 30.35 -21.01
N THR A 12 -5.41 30.84 -20.69
CA THR A 12 -4.53 30.20 -19.69
C THR A 12 -5.18 30.20 -18.30
N ARG A 13 -5.84 31.29 -17.90
CA ARG A 13 -6.59 31.38 -16.64
C ARG A 13 -7.75 30.38 -16.60
N ASN A 14 -8.50 30.24 -17.69
CA ASN A 14 -9.63 29.30 -17.75
C ASN A 14 -9.13 27.85 -17.66
N ALA A 15 -8.07 27.51 -18.41
CA ALA A 15 -7.42 26.19 -18.33
C ALA A 15 -6.86 25.88 -16.93
N TYR A 16 -6.32 26.88 -16.23
CA TYR A 16 -5.89 26.72 -14.84
C TYR A 16 -7.08 26.38 -13.92
N ARG A 17 -8.22 27.06 -14.06
CA ARG A 17 -9.44 26.78 -13.28
C ARG A 17 -9.99 25.38 -13.55
N GLU A 18 -10.04 24.97 -14.81
CA GLU A 18 -10.49 23.63 -15.19
C GLU A 18 -9.57 22.54 -14.61
N ASN A 19 -8.25 22.74 -14.69
CA ASN A 19 -7.30 21.81 -14.08
C ASN A 19 -7.43 21.74 -12.55
N GLN A 20 -7.74 22.85 -11.88
CA GLN A 20 -8.01 22.86 -10.44
C GLN A 20 -9.28 22.06 -10.13
N GLN A 21 -10.38 22.27 -10.85
CA GLN A 21 -11.61 21.50 -10.68
C GLN A 21 -11.37 19.99 -10.89
N ARG A 22 -10.58 19.64 -11.91
CA ARG A 22 -10.22 18.24 -12.17
C ARG A 22 -9.33 17.66 -11.06
N ALA A 23 -8.40 18.45 -10.51
CA ALA A 23 -7.58 18.03 -9.38
C ALA A 23 -8.44 17.77 -8.13
N ASP A 24 -9.41 18.64 -7.83
CA ASP A 24 -10.32 18.49 -6.69
C ASP A 24 -11.20 17.22 -6.83
N GLN A 25 -11.67 16.93 -8.05
CA GLN A 25 -12.41 15.70 -8.35
C GLN A 25 -11.56 14.46 -8.13
N LEU A 26 -10.31 14.46 -8.63
CA LEU A 26 -9.38 13.34 -8.45
C LEU A 26 -9.01 13.15 -6.96
N GLU A 27 -8.80 14.24 -6.22
CA GLU A 27 -8.57 14.16 -4.78
C GLU A 27 -9.77 13.56 -4.05
N SER A 28 -10.99 13.90 -4.45
CA SER A 28 -12.21 13.29 -3.89
C SER A 28 -12.30 11.78 -4.17
N GLN A 29 -11.95 11.35 -5.39
CA GLN A 29 -11.88 9.92 -5.74
C GLN A 29 -10.80 9.19 -4.94
N MET A 30 -9.62 9.80 -4.79
CA MET A 30 -8.54 9.27 -3.96
C MET A 30 -8.98 9.11 -2.51
N LYS A 31 -9.76 10.07 -1.98
CA LYS A 31 -10.32 10.00 -0.62
C LYS A 31 -11.27 8.82 -0.48
N ALA A 32 -12.20 8.63 -1.41
CA ALA A 32 -13.14 7.51 -1.38
C ALA A 32 -12.41 6.15 -1.39
N LEU A 33 -11.35 6.00 -2.22
CA LEU A 33 -10.53 4.79 -2.22
C LEU A 33 -9.79 4.57 -0.90
N LEU A 34 -9.28 5.63 -0.28
CA LEU A 34 -8.63 5.54 1.02
C LEU A 34 -9.62 5.19 2.14
N GLU A 35 -10.83 5.76 2.12
CA GLU A 35 -11.87 5.42 3.09
C GLU A 35 -12.31 3.95 2.98
N ALA A 36 -12.35 3.41 1.76
CA ALA A 36 -12.70 2.01 1.53
C ALA A 36 -11.61 1.00 1.95
N HIS A 37 -10.33 1.34 1.73
CA HIS A 37 -9.23 0.37 1.87
C HIS A 37 -8.26 0.65 3.02
N TYR A 38 -8.11 1.91 3.41
CA TYR A 38 -7.14 2.36 4.41
C TYR A 38 -7.73 3.42 5.36
N PRO A 39 -8.92 3.20 5.97
CA PRO A 39 -9.60 4.23 6.76
C PRO A 39 -8.75 4.73 7.93
N HIS A 40 -8.05 3.83 8.62
CA HIS A 40 -7.14 4.16 9.72
C HIS A 40 -5.96 5.03 9.32
N LEU A 41 -5.57 5.05 8.04
CA LEU A 41 -4.50 5.93 7.57
C LEU A 41 -4.94 7.41 7.58
N LEU A 42 -6.23 7.68 7.38
CA LEU A 42 -6.80 9.03 7.43
C LEU A 42 -6.98 9.55 8.87
N GLU A 43 -7.02 8.66 9.86
CA GLU A 43 -7.07 9.01 11.29
C GLU A 43 -5.73 9.49 11.83
N VAL A 44 -4.64 9.22 11.11
CA VAL A 44 -3.29 9.59 11.51
C VAL A 44 -3.12 11.10 11.50
N TYR A 45 -2.70 11.66 12.63
CA TYR A 45 -2.51 13.10 12.75
C TYR A 45 -1.51 13.64 11.71
N GLY A 46 -1.93 14.67 10.98
CA GLY A 46 -1.14 15.34 9.94
C GLY A 46 -1.11 14.61 8.58
N VAL A 47 -1.77 13.46 8.47
CA VAL A 47 -2.01 12.79 7.18
C VAL A 47 -3.26 13.39 6.54
N LYS A 48 -3.16 13.70 5.24
CA LYS A 48 -4.27 14.11 4.36
C LYS A 48 -4.34 13.19 3.15
N THR A 49 -5.44 13.27 2.40
CA THR A 49 -5.70 12.48 1.18
C THR A 49 -4.48 12.32 0.29
N ILE A 50 -3.88 13.43 -0.18
CA ILE A 50 -2.71 13.36 -1.07
C ILE A 50 -1.52 12.63 -0.45
N THR A 51 -1.19 12.90 0.83
CA THR A 51 -0.07 12.23 1.50
C THR A 51 -0.38 10.77 1.82
N ALA A 52 -1.62 10.45 2.18
CA ALA A 52 -2.08 9.09 2.44
C ALA A 52 -2.02 8.26 1.16
N SER A 53 -2.59 8.75 0.07
CA SER A 53 -2.56 8.06 -1.23
C SER A 53 -1.13 7.88 -1.71
N GLN A 54 -0.26 8.87 -1.56
CA GLN A 54 1.15 8.71 -1.92
C GLN A 54 1.82 7.61 -1.10
N LEU A 55 1.59 7.54 0.22
CA LEU A 55 2.16 6.50 1.08
C LEU A 55 1.59 5.11 0.77
N ALA A 56 0.29 5.01 0.47
CA ALA A 56 -0.34 3.77 0.03
C ALA A 56 0.23 3.30 -1.31
N VAL A 57 0.42 4.21 -2.27
CA VAL A 57 1.10 3.91 -3.55
C VAL A 57 2.56 3.47 -3.32
N THR A 58 3.29 4.13 -2.42
CA THR A 58 4.66 3.74 -2.06
C THR A 58 4.69 2.34 -1.46
N ALA A 59 3.74 1.97 -0.60
CA ALA A 59 3.62 0.61 -0.06
C ALA A 59 3.19 -0.42 -1.12
N GLY A 60 2.44 0.04 -2.14
CA GLY A 60 1.83 -0.79 -3.18
C GLY A 60 0.54 -1.45 -2.70
N GLY A 61 -0.16 -2.10 -3.63
CA GLY A 61 -1.45 -2.76 -3.36
C GLY A 61 -1.37 -4.03 -2.50
N ASN A 62 -0.20 -4.42 -2.02
CA ASN A 62 0.00 -5.55 -1.10
C ASN A 62 1.02 -5.19 0.00
N PRO A 63 0.67 -4.30 0.95
CA PRO A 63 1.57 -3.87 2.02
C PRO A 63 2.21 -5.01 2.85
N GLN A 64 1.56 -6.16 2.90
CA GLN A 64 1.92 -7.37 3.64
C GLN A 64 3.19 -8.03 3.06
N ARG A 65 3.56 -7.72 1.82
CA ARG A 65 4.85 -8.11 1.24
C ARG A 65 6.03 -7.36 1.84
N ILE A 66 5.77 -6.25 2.56
CA ILE A 66 6.80 -5.49 3.22
C ILE A 66 7.13 -6.15 4.56
N HIS A 67 8.26 -6.85 4.59
CA HIS A 67 8.62 -7.75 5.69
C HIS A 67 8.78 -7.09 7.07
N ASN A 68 9.12 -5.79 7.14
CA ASN A 68 9.26 -5.09 8.41
C ASN A 68 9.20 -3.56 8.27
N GLU A 69 9.07 -2.88 9.42
CA GLU A 69 9.05 -1.41 9.52
C GLU A 69 10.29 -0.73 8.90
N ALA A 70 11.46 -1.37 8.97
CA ALA A 70 12.71 -0.81 8.45
C ALA A 70 12.74 -0.87 6.92
N ALA A 71 12.18 -1.92 6.31
CA ALA A 71 12.01 -2.05 4.88
C ALA A 71 11.09 -0.94 4.34
N PHE A 72 9.96 -0.67 5.00
CA PHE A 72 9.10 0.44 4.60
C PHE A 72 9.80 1.80 4.74
N ALA A 73 10.53 2.02 5.84
CA ALA A 73 11.31 3.24 6.00
C ALA A 73 12.41 3.38 4.93
N SER A 74 13.03 2.28 4.51
CA SER A 74 14.01 2.28 3.43
C SER A 74 13.36 2.61 2.08
N LEU A 75 12.20 2.01 1.81
CA LEU A 75 11.38 2.26 0.63
C LEU A 75 10.97 3.73 0.54
N CYS A 76 10.58 4.35 1.66
CA CYS A 76 10.28 5.77 1.72
C CYS A 76 11.51 6.69 1.80
N GLY A 77 12.74 6.16 1.76
CA GLY A 77 13.97 6.95 1.90
C GLY A 77 14.17 7.60 3.28
N ALA A 78 13.44 7.15 4.30
CA ALA A 78 13.51 7.61 5.69
C ALA A 78 14.37 6.74 6.60
N ALA A 79 14.88 5.61 6.11
CA ALA A 79 15.81 4.77 6.87
C ALA A 79 17.13 5.52 7.15
N PRO A 80 17.60 5.56 8.40
CA PRO A 80 18.90 6.13 8.72
C PRO A 80 19.99 5.27 8.09
N ILE A 81 20.92 5.90 7.37
CA ILE A 81 22.11 5.21 6.88
C ILE A 81 23.30 5.71 7.68
N PRO A 82 24.04 4.84 8.40
CA PRO A 82 25.21 5.26 9.16
C PRO A 82 26.24 5.91 8.24
N ALA A 83 26.81 7.02 8.71
CA ALA A 83 27.90 7.73 8.07
C ALA A 83 28.93 8.06 9.16
N SER A 84 29.66 7.04 9.59
CA SER A 84 30.68 7.13 10.63
C SER A 84 31.85 6.22 10.32
N SER A 85 33.08 6.73 10.46
CA SER A 85 34.33 5.95 10.49
C SER A 85 34.96 5.92 11.88
N GLY A 86 34.21 6.23 12.95
CA GLY A 86 34.73 6.38 14.32
C GLY A 86 33.72 6.98 15.31
N LYS A 87 34.18 7.89 16.19
CA LYS A 87 33.46 8.47 17.37
C LYS A 87 32.20 9.31 17.10
N THR A 88 31.86 9.62 15.86
CA THR A 88 30.70 10.48 15.52
C THR A 88 29.54 9.66 14.96
N ASN A 89 28.41 9.61 15.67
CA ASN A 89 27.20 8.94 15.18
C ASN A 89 26.38 9.89 14.30
N ARG A 90 26.77 10.04 13.03
CA ARG A 90 26.01 10.79 12.02
C ARG A 90 25.35 9.86 11.02
N HIS A 91 24.22 10.30 10.46
CA HIS A 91 23.49 9.56 9.44
C HIS A 91 23.42 10.34 8.12
N ARG A 92 23.72 9.66 7.02
CA ARG A 92 23.54 10.20 5.66
C ARG A 92 22.10 10.00 5.18
N LEU A 93 21.71 10.81 4.19
CA LEU A 93 20.42 10.71 3.52
C LEU A 93 20.36 9.43 2.67
N ASN A 94 19.27 8.66 2.78
CA ASN A 94 18.97 7.59 1.82
C ASN A 94 18.48 8.20 0.51
N ARG A 95 19.26 8.03 -0.58
CA ARG A 95 18.94 8.57 -1.90
C ARG A 95 18.15 7.60 -2.79
N GLY A 96 18.12 6.31 -2.44
CA GLY A 96 17.56 5.23 -3.26
C GLY A 96 16.08 4.91 -3.00
N GLY A 97 15.46 5.47 -1.97
CA GLY A 97 14.03 5.33 -1.72
C GLY A 97 13.15 6.25 -2.58
N ASP A 98 11.85 6.00 -2.56
CA ASP A 98 10.82 6.82 -3.21
C ASP A 98 10.83 8.24 -2.65
N ARG A 99 11.20 9.20 -3.51
CA ARG A 99 11.27 10.62 -3.18
C ARG A 99 9.90 11.23 -2.90
N ARG A 100 8.83 10.70 -3.50
CA ARG A 100 7.46 11.18 -3.27
C ARG A 100 6.95 10.70 -1.92
N GLY A 101 7.13 9.43 -1.59
CA GLY A 101 6.89 8.91 -0.23
C GLY A 101 7.68 9.68 0.83
N ASN A 102 8.97 9.94 0.58
CA ASN A 102 9.81 10.75 1.46
C ASN A 102 9.30 12.20 1.66
N SER A 103 8.72 12.79 0.61
CA SER A 103 8.11 14.12 0.62
C SER A 103 6.81 14.12 1.43
N ALA A 104 5.97 13.08 1.27
CA ALA A 104 4.76 12.90 2.06
C ALA A 104 5.09 12.83 3.56
N LEU A 105 6.06 11.99 3.95
CA LEU A 105 6.54 11.91 5.34
C LEU A 105 7.06 13.26 5.86
N HIS A 106 7.73 14.04 5.01
CA HIS A 106 8.23 15.36 5.39
C HIS A 106 7.08 16.34 5.64
N ARG A 107 6.05 16.36 4.78
CA ARG A 107 4.90 17.24 4.92
C ARG A 107 4.09 16.91 6.17
N ILE A 108 3.89 15.62 6.47
CA ILE A 108 3.28 15.16 7.73
C ILE A 108 4.11 15.67 8.91
N ALA A 109 5.43 15.47 8.91
CA ALA A 109 6.30 15.92 9.99
C ALA A 109 6.19 17.45 10.23
N LEU A 110 6.15 18.27 9.17
CA LEU A 110 5.98 19.72 9.32
C LEU A 110 4.65 20.10 9.96
N VAL A 111 3.56 19.44 9.56
CA VAL A 111 2.23 19.65 10.15
C VAL A 111 2.24 19.27 11.63
N ARG A 112 2.80 18.11 11.98
CA ARG A 112 2.93 17.66 13.38
C ARG A 112 3.74 18.63 14.21
N MET A 113 4.90 19.07 13.71
CA MET A 113 5.75 20.05 14.41
C MET A 113 5.03 21.38 14.68
N ARG A 114 4.08 21.77 13.83
CA ARG A 114 3.35 23.02 13.99
C ARG A 114 2.16 22.88 14.93
N HIS A 115 1.42 21.78 14.84
CA HIS A 115 0.08 21.69 15.42
C HIS A 115 -0.11 20.56 16.45
N ASP A 116 0.74 19.52 16.47
CA ASP A 116 0.64 18.42 17.44
C ASP A 116 1.48 18.73 18.69
N PRO A 117 0.84 18.88 19.88
CA PRO A 117 1.54 19.15 21.13
C PRO A 117 2.59 18.10 21.49
N THR A 118 2.32 16.81 21.19
CA THR A 118 3.24 15.72 21.54
C THR A 118 4.52 15.76 20.70
N THR A 119 4.38 16.01 19.40
CA THR A 119 5.53 16.24 18.50
C THR A 119 6.29 17.52 18.88
N ARG A 120 5.61 18.59 19.30
CA ARG A 120 6.27 19.82 19.76
C ARG A 120 7.14 19.58 20.99
N ALA A 121 6.61 18.91 22.01
CA ALA A 121 7.37 18.54 23.20
C ALA A 121 8.58 17.64 22.85
N TYR A 122 8.41 16.71 21.90
CA TYR A 122 9.53 15.91 21.40
C TYR A 122 10.60 16.76 20.71
N VAL A 123 10.21 17.73 19.89
CA VAL A 123 11.14 18.64 19.19
C VAL A 123 11.92 19.47 20.20
N GLU A 124 11.24 20.07 21.18
CA GLU A 124 11.86 20.89 22.24
C GLU A 124 12.89 20.07 23.03
N ARG A 125 12.52 18.86 23.46
CA ARG A 125 13.45 17.95 24.13
C ARG A 125 14.69 17.64 23.28
N ARG A 126 14.51 17.34 21.99
CA ARG A 126 15.63 17.03 21.08
C ARG A 126 16.51 18.24 20.77
N LEU A 127 15.97 19.45 20.78
CA LEU A 127 16.75 20.69 20.66
C LEU A 127 17.66 20.86 21.90
N GLY A 128 17.15 20.54 23.10
CA GLY A 128 17.96 20.51 24.33
C GLY A 128 19.11 19.50 24.29
N GLU A 129 18.98 18.42 23.51
CA GLU A 129 20.04 17.43 23.25
C GLU A 129 21.05 17.88 22.16
N ASN A 130 21.08 19.16 21.78
CA ASN A 130 21.94 19.72 20.73
C ASN A 130 21.73 19.11 19.33
N LYS A 131 20.55 18.52 19.04
CA LYS A 131 20.24 18.04 17.69
C LYS A 131 19.81 19.18 16.79
N THR A 132 20.30 19.17 15.56
CA THR A 132 19.85 20.13 14.55
C THR A 132 18.40 19.84 14.13
N LYS A 133 17.67 20.88 13.72
CA LYS A 133 16.30 20.73 13.20
C LYS A 133 16.21 19.70 12.06
N LYS A 134 17.24 19.61 11.21
CA LYS A 134 17.31 18.60 10.12
C LYS A 134 17.39 17.18 10.67
N GLU A 135 18.13 16.94 11.75
CA GLU A 135 18.21 15.62 12.40
C GLU A 135 16.89 15.25 13.08
N ILE A 136 16.25 16.22 13.75
CA ILE A 136 14.94 16.02 14.37
C ILE A 136 13.89 15.60 13.33
N ILE A 137 13.83 16.31 12.19
CA ILE A 137 12.92 15.98 11.08
C ILE A 137 13.20 14.56 10.56
N ARG A 138 14.47 14.13 10.45
CA ARG A 138 14.78 12.74 10.04
C ARG A 138 14.25 11.72 11.06
N CYS A 139 14.41 11.98 12.36
CA CYS A 139 13.83 11.12 13.40
C CYS A 139 12.30 11.06 13.30
N LEU A 140 11.64 12.21 13.10
CA LEU A 140 10.18 12.27 12.95
C LEU A 140 9.72 11.48 11.73
N LYS A 141 10.37 11.64 10.58
CA LYS A 141 10.04 10.87 9.37
C LYS A 141 10.18 9.37 9.57
N ARG A 142 11.22 8.92 10.29
CA ARG A 142 11.39 7.50 10.62
C ARG A 142 10.30 6.98 11.56
N ALA A 143 9.87 7.80 12.52
CA ALA A 143 8.78 7.48 13.45
C ALA A 143 7.42 7.42 12.73
N ILE A 144 7.11 8.41 11.89
CA ILE A 144 5.91 8.42 11.06
C ILE A 144 5.90 7.22 10.11
N ALA A 145 7.03 6.90 9.47
CA ALA A 145 7.11 5.70 8.62
C ALA A 145 6.79 4.41 9.39
N ARG A 146 7.26 4.29 10.64
CA ARG A 146 6.91 3.16 11.52
C ARG A 146 5.41 3.09 11.79
N GLU A 147 4.82 4.22 12.18
CA GLU A 147 3.38 4.33 12.48
C GLU A 147 2.53 3.96 11.26
N VAL A 148 2.84 4.56 10.11
CA VAL A 148 2.17 4.28 8.83
C VAL A 148 2.31 2.81 8.44
N TYR A 149 3.49 2.21 8.59
CA TYR A 149 3.68 0.79 8.29
C TYR A 149 2.73 -0.09 9.11
N LYS A 150 2.64 0.14 10.42
CA LYS A 150 1.76 -0.64 11.31
C LYS A 150 0.29 -0.54 10.92
N ILE A 151 -0.12 0.63 10.42
CA ILE A 151 -1.49 0.87 9.97
C ILE A 151 -1.75 0.18 8.63
N LEU A 152 -0.81 0.30 7.69
CA LEU A 152 -0.93 -0.30 6.36
C LEU A 152 -0.91 -1.84 6.37
N THR A 153 -0.22 -2.45 7.33
CA THR A 153 -0.16 -3.92 7.47
C THR A 153 -1.17 -4.48 8.46
N ARG A 154 -1.96 -3.63 9.12
CA ARG A 154 -3.06 -4.09 9.96
C ARG A 154 -4.10 -4.74 9.03
N PRO A 155 -4.54 -5.98 9.29
CA PRO A 155 -5.61 -6.60 8.52
C PRO A 155 -6.86 -5.72 8.62
N HIS A 156 -7.38 -5.29 7.48
CA HIS A 156 -8.63 -4.55 7.41
C HIS A 156 -9.80 -5.54 7.39
N GLU A 157 -10.88 -5.27 8.13
CA GLU A 157 -12.04 -6.16 8.21
C GLU A 157 -12.69 -6.44 6.84
N ALA A 158 -12.52 -5.55 5.86
CA ALA A 158 -12.98 -5.81 4.49
C ALA A 158 -12.14 -6.89 3.75
N GLU A 159 -10.85 -7.08 4.10
CA GLU A 159 -10.03 -8.18 3.53
C GLU A 159 -10.49 -9.55 4.04
N THR A 160 -11.30 -9.62 5.11
CA THR A 160 -11.88 -10.86 5.64
C THR A 160 -12.93 -11.49 4.72
N THR A 161 -13.30 -10.81 3.62
CA THR A 161 -14.13 -11.41 2.56
C THR A 161 -13.35 -12.29 1.58
N VAL A 162 -12.01 -12.16 1.51
CA VAL A 162 -11.19 -13.09 0.72
C VAL A 162 -11.22 -14.43 1.46
N PRO A 163 -11.71 -15.51 0.82
CA PRO A 163 -11.86 -16.79 1.49
C PRO A 163 -10.48 -17.31 1.88
N ASP A 164 -10.36 -17.79 3.12
CA ASP A 164 -9.09 -18.31 3.64
C ASP A 164 -8.61 -19.48 2.75
N GLY A 165 -7.32 -19.51 2.41
CA GLY A 165 -6.73 -20.52 1.53
C GLY A 165 -6.88 -21.91 2.13
N ALA A 166 -6.77 -22.01 3.47
CA ALA A 166 -7.05 -23.24 4.20
C ALA A 166 -8.54 -23.63 4.14
N GLU A 167 -9.46 -22.66 4.26
CA GLU A 167 -10.91 -22.88 4.09
C GLU A 167 -11.23 -23.39 2.67
N LEU A 168 -10.66 -22.77 1.64
CA LEU A 168 -10.83 -23.19 0.24
C LEU A 168 -10.31 -24.61 0.00
N CYS A 169 -9.16 -24.95 0.59
CA CYS A 169 -8.62 -26.31 0.56
C CYS A 169 -9.58 -27.31 1.22
N ALA A 170 -10.14 -26.96 2.38
CA ALA A 170 -11.09 -27.79 3.10
C ALA A 170 -12.36 -28.01 2.26
N LEU A 171 -12.96 -26.95 1.72
CA LEU A 171 -14.16 -27.01 0.89
C LEU A 171 -13.96 -27.86 -0.37
N ARG A 172 -12.84 -27.68 -1.09
CA ARG A 172 -12.50 -28.50 -2.26
C ARG A 172 -12.35 -29.98 -1.90
N LYS A 173 -11.70 -30.28 -0.78
CA LYS A 173 -11.55 -31.66 -0.28
C LYS A 173 -12.89 -32.27 0.12
N THR A 174 -13.78 -31.52 0.76
CA THR A 174 -15.15 -31.96 1.06
C THR A 174 -15.94 -32.31 -0.21
N ARG A 175 -15.63 -31.65 -1.33
CA ARG A 175 -16.19 -31.94 -2.66
C ARG A 175 -15.48 -33.10 -3.41
N ASN A 176 -14.42 -33.68 -2.85
CA ASN A 176 -13.54 -34.63 -3.54
C ASN A 176 -12.99 -34.09 -4.89
N ALA A 177 -12.87 -32.78 -5.04
CA ALA A 177 -12.37 -32.16 -6.27
C ALA A 177 -10.83 -32.09 -6.25
N THR A 178 -10.20 -32.40 -7.38
CA THR A 178 -8.74 -32.26 -7.51
C THR A 178 -8.35 -30.80 -7.74
N LEU A 179 -7.07 -30.46 -7.54
CA LEU A 179 -6.53 -29.15 -7.94
C LEU A 179 -6.76 -28.88 -9.44
N SER A 180 -6.74 -29.92 -10.27
CA SER A 180 -6.99 -29.82 -11.71
C SER A 180 -8.45 -29.51 -12.04
N ASP A 181 -9.40 -30.01 -11.27
CA ASP A 181 -10.82 -29.73 -11.48
C ASP A 181 -11.16 -28.29 -11.10
N ALA A 182 -10.62 -27.80 -9.99
CA ALA A 182 -10.73 -26.39 -9.60
C ALA A 182 -10.07 -25.46 -10.61
N ALA A 183 -8.88 -25.84 -11.11
CA ALA A 183 -8.15 -25.08 -12.11
C ALA A 183 -8.94 -24.97 -13.43
N ARG A 184 -9.52 -26.08 -13.89
CA ARG A 184 -10.37 -26.12 -15.09
C ARG A 184 -11.60 -25.22 -14.94
N ALA A 185 -12.32 -25.32 -13.81
CA ALA A 185 -13.51 -24.53 -13.55
C ALA A 185 -13.22 -23.02 -13.47
N LEU A 186 -12.06 -22.64 -12.94
CA LEU A 186 -11.66 -21.25 -12.77
C LEU A 186 -10.90 -20.66 -13.97
N GLY A 187 -10.59 -21.47 -14.99
CA GLY A 187 -9.80 -21.05 -16.15
C GLY A 187 -8.36 -20.70 -15.80
N THR A 188 -7.74 -21.48 -14.91
CA THR A 188 -6.37 -21.24 -14.41
C THR A 188 -5.57 -22.56 -14.38
N TRP A 189 -4.34 -22.51 -13.86
CA TRP A 189 -3.46 -23.68 -13.75
C TRP A 189 -3.52 -24.31 -12.34
N PRO A 190 -3.34 -25.64 -12.19
CA PRO A 190 -3.38 -26.33 -10.88
C PRO A 190 -2.38 -25.74 -9.87
N ALA A 191 -1.20 -25.34 -10.32
CA ALA A 191 -0.20 -24.66 -9.48
C ALA A 191 -0.74 -23.37 -8.86
N ARG A 192 -1.56 -22.59 -9.59
CA ARG A 192 -2.18 -21.37 -9.08
C ARG A 192 -3.23 -21.65 -8.01
N ILE A 193 -3.95 -22.76 -8.09
CA ILE A 193 -4.87 -23.18 -7.02
C ILE A 193 -4.07 -23.56 -5.76
N SER A 194 -2.96 -24.28 -5.92
CA SER A 194 -2.05 -24.59 -4.81
C SER A 194 -1.47 -23.34 -4.16
N ASP A 195 -1.06 -22.33 -4.94
CA ASP A 195 -0.49 -21.09 -4.40
C ASP A 195 -1.51 -20.28 -3.58
N ILE A 196 -2.78 -20.31 -4.00
CA ILE A 196 -3.91 -19.70 -3.28
C ILE A 196 -4.17 -20.45 -1.97
N GLU A 197 -4.28 -21.79 -2.01
CA GLU A 197 -4.51 -22.62 -0.82
C GLU A 197 -3.39 -22.51 0.22
N LYS A 198 -2.15 -22.26 -0.22
CA LYS A 198 -0.96 -22.14 0.66
C LYS A 198 -0.60 -20.70 1.03
N HIS A 199 -1.39 -19.71 0.62
CA HIS A 199 -1.11 -18.28 0.85
C HIS A 199 0.24 -17.79 0.30
N HIS A 200 0.86 -18.51 -0.63
CA HIS A 200 2.09 -18.04 -1.26
C HIS A 200 1.82 -16.83 -2.15
N ARG A 201 0.59 -16.72 -2.69
CA ARG A 201 0.19 -15.61 -3.55
C ARG A 201 -1.31 -15.32 -3.41
N PRO A 202 -1.71 -14.34 -2.55
CA PRO A 202 -3.10 -13.94 -2.47
C PRO A 202 -3.51 -13.27 -3.79
N LEU A 203 -4.46 -13.88 -4.49
CA LEU A 203 -5.08 -13.37 -5.71
C LEU A 203 -6.59 -13.23 -5.43
N PRO A 204 -7.03 -12.07 -4.90
CA PRO A 204 -8.38 -11.88 -4.39
C PRO A 204 -9.46 -12.25 -5.41
N ASP A 205 -9.29 -11.84 -6.68
CA ASP A 205 -10.26 -12.15 -7.75
C ASP A 205 -10.47 -13.65 -7.99
N ILE A 206 -9.38 -14.42 -8.00
CA ILE A 206 -9.46 -15.87 -8.23
C ILE A 206 -9.96 -16.56 -6.96
N ALA A 207 -9.50 -16.13 -5.78
CA ALA A 207 -9.96 -16.67 -4.50
C ALA A 207 -11.46 -16.45 -4.30
N ASN A 208 -11.97 -15.26 -4.63
CA ASN A 208 -13.40 -14.93 -4.56
C ASN A 208 -14.26 -15.79 -5.49
N ARG A 209 -13.76 -16.12 -6.70
CA ARG A 209 -14.42 -17.04 -7.63
C ARG A 209 -14.29 -18.52 -7.22
N TYR A 210 -13.25 -18.85 -6.45
CA TYR A 210 -12.97 -20.21 -6.01
C TYR A 210 -13.97 -20.67 -4.93
N ARG A 211 -14.37 -19.80 -4.00
CA ARG A 211 -15.32 -20.18 -2.93
C ARG A 211 -16.67 -20.67 -3.47
N PRO A 212 -17.38 -19.99 -4.40
CA PRO A 212 -18.61 -20.51 -5.01
C PRO A 212 -18.42 -21.88 -5.65
N PHE A 213 -17.34 -22.08 -6.41
CA PHE A 213 -17.00 -23.40 -6.97
C PHE A 213 -16.82 -24.46 -5.88
N ALA A 214 -16.15 -24.12 -4.77
CA ALA A 214 -15.88 -25.07 -3.70
C ALA A 214 -17.13 -25.40 -2.87
N VAL A 215 -18.15 -24.53 -2.88
CA VAL A 215 -19.40 -24.68 -2.09
C VAL A 215 -20.56 -25.31 -2.90
N GLU A 216 -20.67 -25.07 -4.20
CA GLU A 216 -21.80 -25.58 -5.02
C GLU A 216 -21.90 -27.12 -5.02
N ARG A 217 -22.99 -27.69 -4.51
CA ARG A 217 -23.29 -29.13 -4.65
C ARG A 217 -23.94 -29.43 -6.00
N GLY A 218 -23.12 -29.53 -7.05
CA GLY A 218 -23.55 -30.03 -8.36
C GLY A 218 -22.73 -31.26 -8.74
N GLY A 219 -23.38 -32.42 -8.85
CA GLY A 219 -22.74 -33.69 -9.16
C GLY A 219 -21.97 -33.64 -10.48
N VAL A 220 -20.67 -33.89 -10.42
CA VAL A 220 -19.91 -34.20 -11.63
C VAL A 220 -20.32 -35.61 -12.03
N SER A 221 -21.19 -35.70 -13.05
CA SER A 221 -21.51 -36.97 -13.70
C SER A 221 -20.21 -37.59 -14.22
N SER A 222 -19.82 -38.71 -13.62
CA SER A 222 -18.81 -39.63 -14.13
C SER A 222 -19.47 -40.58 -15.15
N GLN A 223 -19.47 -40.25 -16.43
CA GLN A 223 -19.82 -41.14 -17.58
C GLN A 223 -19.67 -40.33 -18.88
N GLY A 224 -19.06 -40.73 -19.99
CA GLY A 224 -18.22 -41.85 -20.46
C GLY A 224 -17.39 -41.27 -21.63
N ALA A 225 -16.57 -41.96 -22.42
CA ALA A 225 -16.36 -43.36 -22.65
C ALA A 225 -14.95 -43.55 -23.27
N ARG A 226 -14.32 -44.66 -22.93
CA ARG A 226 -13.31 -45.33 -23.76
C ARG A 226 -13.93 -45.70 -25.12
N ALA A 227 -13.33 -45.25 -26.21
CA ALA A 227 -13.24 -45.84 -27.56
C ALA A 227 -12.74 -44.70 -28.47
N LEU A 228 -11.67 -44.80 -29.26
CA LEU A 228 -11.34 -45.81 -30.26
C LEU A 228 -9.81 -45.88 -30.44
N ILE A 229 -9.27 -47.09 -30.36
CA ILE A 229 -8.11 -47.50 -31.16
C ILE A 229 -8.72 -48.16 -32.39
N GLY A 230 -8.33 -47.69 -33.57
CA GLY A 230 -8.72 -48.15 -34.89
C GLY A 230 -8.02 -47.28 -35.92
#